data_AF-Q99445-F1
#
_entry.id   AF-Q99445-F1
#
_cell.length_a   1.000
_cell.length_b   1.000
_cell.length_c   1.000
_cell.angle_alpha   90.00
_cell.angle_beta   90.00
_cell.angle_gamma   90.00
#
_symmetry.space_group_name_H-M   'P 1'
#
loop_
_entity.id
_entity.type
_entity.pdbx_description
1 polymer ?
#
loop_
_entity_poly.entity_id
_entity_poly.type
_entity_poly.pdbx_seq_one_letter_code
_entity_poly.pdbx_strand_id
1 'polypeptide(L)'
;MLLFALLLAMELPLVAASATMRAQWTYSLRCHDCAVINDFNCPNIRVCPYHIRRCMTISIRINSRELLVYKNCTNNCTFVYAAEQPPEAPGKIFKTNSFYWVCCCNSMVCNAGGPTNLERDMLPDEVTEEELPEGTVRLGVSKLLLSFASIIVSNILP
;
A
#
# COMPACT_ATOMS: atom_id res chain seq x y z
N MET A 1 22.75 -65.16 26.83
CA MET A 1 21.85 -64.19 27.50
C MET A 1 22.44 -62.77 27.52
N LEU A 2 23.70 -62.58 27.94
CA LEU A 2 24.33 -61.25 28.01
C LEU A 2 24.39 -60.49 26.66
N LEU A 3 24.72 -61.18 25.57
CA LEU A 3 24.79 -60.59 24.21
C LEU A 3 23.43 -60.05 23.71
N PHE A 4 22.34 -60.79 23.98
CA PHE A 4 20.98 -60.33 23.62
C PHE A 4 20.56 -59.09 24.42
N ALA A 5 20.94 -59.02 25.70
CA ALA A 5 20.66 -57.84 26.53
C ALA A 5 21.43 -56.60 26.04
N LEU A 6 22.68 -56.77 25.59
CA LEU A 6 23.50 -55.70 25.01
C LEU A 6 22.92 -55.16 23.69
N LEU A 7 22.44 -56.04 22.81
CA LEU A 7 21.80 -55.63 21.55
C LEU A 7 20.52 -54.82 21.81
N LEU A 8 19.64 -55.30 22.68
CA LEU A 8 18.42 -54.57 23.06
C LEU A 8 18.73 -53.21 23.69
N ALA A 9 19.77 -53.12 24.51
CA ALA A 9 20.21 -51.87 25.14
C ALA A 9 20.79 -50.85 24.14
N MET A 10 21.30 -51.29 22.99
CA MET A 10 21.83 -50.41 21.94
C MET A 10 20.74 -49.98 20.94
N GLU A 11 19.78 -50.86 20.64
CA GLU A 11 18.68 -50.58 19.70
C GLU A 11 17.64 -49.60 20.27
N LEU A 12 17.28 -49.74 21.55
CA LEU A 12 16.29 -48.88 22.20
C LEU A 12 16.66 -47.38 22.20
N PRO A 13 17.89 -46.96 22.57
CA PRO A 13 18.29 -45.56 22.52
C PRO A 13 18.48 -45.05 21.09
N LEU A 14 18.88 -45.88 20.13
CA LEU A 14 19.02 -45.43 18.73
C LEU A 14 17.66 -45.11 18.10
N VAL A 15 16.65 -45.96 18.37
CA VAL A 15 15.26 -45.68 17.96
C VAL A 15 14.73 -44.44 18.68
N ALA A 16 14.97 -44.29 19.98
CA ALA A 16 14.57 -43.10 20.74
C ALA A 16 15.25 -41.81 20.23
N ALA A 17 16.54 -41.85 19.89
CA ALA A 17 17.27 -40.72 19.32
C ALA A 17 16.72 -40.31 17.94
N SER A 18 16.40 -41.29 17.09
CA SER A 18 15.78 -41.00 15.78
C SER A 18 14.33 -40.51 15.90
N ALA A 19 13.55 -41.00 16.88
CA ALA A 19 12.18 -40.58 17.12
C ALA A 19 12.07 -39.20 17.78
N THR A 20 13.01 -38.85 18.65
CA THR A 20 13.09 -37.52 19.30
C THR A 20 13.61 -36.44 18.35
N MET A 21 14.38 -36.81 17.32
CA MET A 21 14.72 -35.91 16.20
C MET A 21 13.63 -35.83 15.12
N ARG A 22 12.35 -35.88 15.51
CA ARG A 22 11.32 -35.16 14.74
C ARG A 22 11.62 -33.68 14.91
N ALA A 23 12.62 -33.19 14.17
CA ALA A 23 12.88 -31.78 14.00
C ALA A 23 11.54 -31.16 13.63
N GLN A 24 10.95 -30.44 14.58
CA GLN A 24 9.72 -29.71 14.34
C GLN A 24 10.13 -28.59 13.39
N TRP A 25 10.03 -28.86 12.08
CA TRP A 25 10.38 -27.89 11.06
C TRP A 25 9.52 -26.64 11.28
N THR A 26 10.13 -25.58 11.78
CA THR A 26 9.46 -24.30 11.93
C THR A 26 9.57 -23.56 10.60
N TYR A 27 8.44 -23.40 9.92
CA TYR A 27 8.38 -22.60 8.71
C TYR A 27 8.04 -21.15 9.08
N SER A 28 8.97 -20.23 8.83
CA SER A 28 8.74 -18.78 8.96
C SER A 28 8.60 -18.16 7.57
N LEU A 29 7.49 -17.46 7.32
CA LEU A 29 7.22 -16.82 6.04
C LEU A 29 8.25 -15.73 5.74
N ARG A 30 8.57 -15.51 4.47
CA ARG A 30 9.40 -14.39 4.00
C ARG A 30 8.57 -13.50 3.09
N CYS A 31 8.65 -12.18 3.28
CA CYS A 31 7.90 -11.20 2.50
C CYS A 31 8.80 -10.02 2.13
N HIS A 32 8.46 -9.33 1.03
CA HIS A 32 9.02 -8.02 0.77
C HIS A 32 8.58 -7.03 1.87
N ASP A 33 9.51 -6.22 2.37
CA ASP A 33 9.28 -5.17 3.38
C ASP A 33 9.89 -3.85 2.93
N CYS A 34 9.03 -2.90 2.59
CA CYS A 34 9.45 -1.60 2.10
C CYS A 34 8.32 -0.56 2.13
N ALA A 35 8.71 0.70 2.10
CA ALA A 35 7.86 1.84 1.78
C ALA A 35 8.55 2.62 0.67
N VAL A 36 7.94 2.68 -0.52
CA VAL A 36 8.52 3.28 -1.73
C VAL A 36 7.47 4.09 -2.48
N ILE A 37 7.90 5.12 -3.22
CA ILE A 37 7.01 5.97 -4.01
C ILE A 37 7.00 5.50 -5.47
N ASN A 38 5.82 5.37 -6.05
CA ASN A 38 5.57 5.07 -7.48
C ASN A 38 6.20 3.77 -8.02
N ASP A 39 6.74 2.90 -7.15
CA ASP A 39 7.37 1.65 -7.56
C ASP A 39 6.83 0.49 -6.71
N PHE A 40 6.46 -0.60 -7.36
CA PHE A 40 6.07 -1.85 -6.68
C PHE A 40 7.24 -2.79 -6.46
N ASN A 41 8.41 -2.49 -7.01
CA ASN A 41 9.60 -3.30 -6.84
C ASN A 41 10.38 -2.83 -5.62
N CYS A 42 10.71 -3.75 -4.72
CA CYS A 42 11.68 -3.48 -3.68
C CYS A 42 12.43 -4.77 -3.31
N PRO A 43 13.76 -4.75 -3.20
CA PRO A 43 14.55 -5.97 -3.02
C PRO A 43 14.56 -6.48 -1.58
N ASN A 44 14.16 -5.64 -0.60
CA ASN A 44 14.25 -5.99 0.81
C ASN A 44 13.23 -7.08 1.16
N ILE A 45 13.72 -8.24 1.58
CA ILE A 45 12.93 -9.38 2.01
C ILE A 45 13.28 -9.67 3.47
N ARG A 46 12.27 -9.70 4.33
CA ARG A 46 12.41 -10.07 5.75
C ARG A 46 11.79 -11.42 6.04
N VAL A 47 12.26 -12.03 7.11
CA VAL A 47 11.56 -13.15 7.76
C VAL A 47 10.47 -12.57 8.65
N CYS A 48 9.25 -13.07 8.49
CA CYS A 48 8.11 -12.69 9.32
C CYS A 48 8.16 -13.40 10.67
N PRO A 49 7.59 -12.80 11.74
CA PRO A 49 7.35 -13.50 12.99
C PRO A 49 6.60 -14.81 12.78
N TYR A 50 6.89 -15.84 13.57
CA TYR A 50 6.37 -17.20 13.37
C TYR A 50 4.83 -17.30 13.28
N HIS A 51 4.11 -16.44 13.99
CA HIS A 51 2.64 -16.40 13.98
C HIS A 51 2.07 -15.64 12.79
N ILE A 52 2.90 -14.92 12.03
CA ILE A 52 2.49 -14.13 10.87
C ILE A 52 2.68 -14.97 9.60
N ARG A 53 1.56 -15.24 8.92
CA ARG A 53 1.47 -16.20 7.82
C ARG A 53 1.04 -15.58 6.49
N ARG A 54 1.05 -14.25 6.38
CA ARG A 54 0.69 -13.55 5.15
C ARG A 54 1.64 -12.39 4.86
N CYS A 55 1.77 -12.09 3.58
CA CYS A 55 2.39 -10.87 3.08
C CYS A 55 1.30 -9.92 2.60
N MET A 56 1.52 -8.62 2.73
CA MET A 56 0.67 -7.59 2.16
C MET A 56 1.45 -6.67 1.23
N THR A 57 0.72 -6.07 0.30
CA THR A 57 1.08 -4.85 -0.42
C THR A 57 -0.12 -3.93 -0.37
N ILE A 58 0.09 -2.69 0.04
CA ILE A 58 -0.91 -1.63 0.04
C ILE A 58 -0.32 -0.50 -0.77
N SER A 59 -1.12 0.10 -1.63
CA SER A 59 -0.73 1.32 -2.31
C SER A 59 -1.82 2.38 -2.19
N ILE A 60 -1.39 3.57 -1.80
CA ILE A 60 -2.25 4.73 -1.61
C ILE A 60 -1.77 5.91 -2.44
N ARG A 61 -2.68 6.65 -3.04
CA ARG A 61 -2.45 7.93 -3.69
C ARG A 61 -2.30 8.99 -2.60
N ILE A 62 -1.11 9.58 -2.51
CA ILE A 62 -0.85 10.75 -1.65
C ILE A 62 -1.36 12.01 -2.35
N ASN A 63 -1.13 12.11 -3.65
CA ASN A 63 -1.59 13.20 -4.51
C ASN A 63 -1.80 12.69 -5.95
N SER A 64 -2.00 13.59 -6.92
CA SER A 64 -2.22 13.24 -8.33
C SER A 64 -1.02 12.58 -9.01
N ARG A 65 0.18 12.67 -8.43
CA ARG A 65 1.46 12.19 -9.02
C ARG A 65 2.22 11.19 -8.15
N GLU A 66 1.88 11.08 -6.87
CA GLU A 66 2.58 10.22 -5.91
C GLU A 66 1.68 9.15 -5.32
N LEU A 67 2.19 7.93 -5.39
CA LEU A 67 1.61 6.72 -4.87
C LEU A 67 2.60 6.11 -3.88
N LEU A 68 2.22 5.99 -2.62
CA LEU A 68 2.99 5.26 -1.63
C LEU A 68 2.65 3.78 -1.69
N VAL A 69 3.62 2.96 -2.05
CA VAL A 69 3.56 1.51 -1.95
C VAL A 69 4.20 1.06 -0.64
N TYR A 70 3.45 0.32 0.14
CA TYR A 70 3.88 -0.28 1.39
C TYR A 70 3.76 -1.80 1.32
N LYS A 71 4.83 -2.51 1.64
CA LYS A 71 4.88 -3.97 1.70
C LYS A 71 5.30 -4.41 3.09
N ASN A 72 4.62 -5.40 3.68
CA ASN A 72 5.04 -5.97 4.95
C ASN A 72 4.44 -7.37 5.18
N CYS A 73 4.82 -7.99 6.28
CA CYS A 73 4.14 -9.15 6.85
C CYS A 73 2.83 -8.70 7.53
N THR A 74 1.75 -9.48 7.38
CA THR A 74 0.49 -9.24 8.08
C THR A 74 -0.13 -10.53 8.60
N ASN A 75 -0.80 -10.48 9.75
CA ASN A 75 -1.57 -11.59 10.28
C ASN A 75 -2.97 -11.68 9.65
N ASN A 76 -3.48 -10.57 9.10
CA ASN A 76 -4.85 -10.46 8.62
C ASN A 76 -4.91 -9.75 7.26
N CYS A 77 -5.82 -10.21 6.39
CA CYS A 77 -6.11 -9.60 5.09
C CYS A 77 -7.38 -8.75 5.10
N THR A 78 -8.06 -8.57 6.24
CA THR A 78 -9.20 -7.65 6.32
C THR A 78 -8.69 -6.21 6.22
N PHE A 79 -8.37 -5.77 5.01
CA PHE A 79 -8.36 -4.36 4.68
C PHE A 79 -9.77 -3.90 4.28
N VAL A 80 -10.63 -4.80 3.77
CA VAL A 80 -12.10 -4.68 3.65
C VAL A 80 -12.70 -6.11 3.63
N TYR A 81 -13.78 -6.42 4.36
CA TYR A 81 -14.46 -7.73 4.20
C TYR A 81 -15.09 -7.82 2.80
N ALA A 82 -15.16 -9.01 2.18
CA ALA A 82 -15.85 -9.17 0.88
C ALA A 82 -17.33 -8.75 0.94
N ALA A 83 -17.98 -8.93 2.10
CA ALA A 83 -19.34 -8.44 2.36
C ALA A 83 -19.42 -6.92 2.53
N GLU A 84 -18.31 -6.26 2.83
CA GLU A 84 -18.20 -4.80 2.99
C GLU A 84 -17.55 -4.12 1.78
N GLN A 85 -17.07 -4.90 0.80
CA GLN A 85 -16.57 -4.36 -0.45
C GLN A 85 -17.78 -3.80 -1.20
N PRO A 86 -17.84 -2.49 -1.47
CA PRO A 86 -18.94 -1.94 -2.24
C PRO A 86 -18.98 -2.65 -3.60
N PRO A 87 -20.19 -2.96 -4.13
CA PRO A 87 -20.31 -3.50 -5.48
C PRO A 87 -19.57 -2.59 -6.45
N GLU A 88 -18.94 -3.16 -7.49
CA GLU A 88 -18.24 -2.38 -8.52
C GLU A 88 -19.15 -1.25 -9.00
N ALA A 89 -18.86 -0.02 -8.53
CA ALA A 89 -19.61 1.13 -8.98
C ALA A 89 -19.27 1.30 -10.48
N PRO A 90 -20.24 1.61 -11.35
CA PRO A 90 -19.93 2.02 -12.71
C PRO A 90 -18.92 3.15 -12.59
N GLY A 91 -17.73 2.96 -13.17
CA GLY A 91 -16.52 3.73 -12.89
C GLY A 91 -16.68 5.22 -13.19
N LYS A 92 -17.38 5.93 -12.31
CA LYS A 92 -17.25 7.37 -12.15
C LYS A 92 -16.00 7.56 -11.32
N ILE A 93 -15.04 8.30 -11.86
CA ILE A 93 -13.80 8.67 -11.19
C ILE A 93 -14.18 9.53 -9.98
N PHE A 94 -14.51 8.89 -8.86
CA PHE A 94 -14.62 9.59 -7.59
C PHE A 94 -13.19 9.76 -7.08
N LYS A 95 -12.69 11.00 -7.13
CA LYS A 95 -11.34 11.43 -6.70
C LYS A 95 -11.03 11.16 -5.21
N THR A 96 -11.93 10.53 -4.45
CA THR A 96 -11.85 10.38 -3.00
C THR A 96 -11.26 9.06 -2.53
N ASN A 97 -11.20 8.00 -3.34
CA ASN A 97 -10.56 6.78 -2.89
C ASN A 97 -9.04 6.93 -3.00
N SER A 98 -8.40 7.17 -1.86
CA SER A 98 -6.94 7.21 -1.77
C SER A 98 -6.32 5.83 -1.98
N PHE A 99 -7.06 4.73 -1.89
CA PHE A 99 -6.52 3.40 -2.18
C PHE A 99 -6.44 3.15 -3.68
N TYR A 100 -5.23 2.80 -4.15
CA TYR A 100 -4.97 2.48 -5.56
C TYR A 100 -5.02 0.98 -5.81
N TRP A 101 -4.28 0.20 -5.02
CA TRP A 101 -4.17 -1.24 -5.19
C TRP A 101 -3.73 -1.93 -3.89
N VAL A 102 -4.28 -3.12 -3.65
CA VAL A 102 -4.04 -3.92 -2.44
C VAL A 102 -3.90 -5.38 -2.81
N CYS A 103 -2.97 -6.07 -2.15
CA CYS A 103 -2.76 -7.51 -2.29
C CYS A 103 -2.42 -8.12 -0.93
N CYS A 104 -3.02 -9.27 -0.63
CA CYS A 104 -2.69 -10.07 0.54
C CYS A 104 -2.63 -11.54 0.16
N CYS A 105 -1.54 -12.22 0.53
CA CYS A 105 -1.23 -13.56 0.05
C CYS A 105 -0.45 -14.36 1.12
N ASN A 106 -0.40 -15.69 1.02
CA ASN A 106 0.10 -16.60 2.07
C ASN A 106 1.27 -17.52 1.64
N SER A 107 1.97 -17.19 0.55
CA SER A 107 3.11 -17.96 0.03
C SER A 107 4.45 -17.22 0.22
N MET A 108 5.59 -17.92 0.12
CA MET A 108 6.91 -17.27 0.22
C MET A 108 7.04 -16.15 -0.81
N VAL A 109 7.38 -14.95 -0.35
CA VAL A 109 7.72 -13.80 -1.22
C VAL A 109 6.59 -13.50 -2.23
N CYS A 110 5.34 -13.82 -1.86
CA CYS A 110 4.20 -13.72 -2.77
C CYS A 110 3.76 -12.27 -3.05
N ASN A 111 4.19 -11.32 -2.21
CA ASN A 111 3.95 -9.89 -2.41
C ASN A 111 4.99 -9.25 -3.35
N ALA A 112 5.57 -10.02 -4.27
CA ALA A 112 6.43 -9.52 -5.32
C ALA A 112 5.60 -8.78 -6.38
N GLY A 113 6.14 -7.68 -6.90
CA GLY A 113 5.51 -6.89 -7.95
C GLY A 113 4.22 -6.17 -7.56
N GLY A 114 3.44 -5.79 -8.56
CA GLY A 114 2.21 -5.00 -8.48
C GLY A 114 1.79 -4.52 -9.88
N PRO A 115 0.80 -3.63 -9.98
CA PRO A 115 0.39 -3.03 -11.27
C PRO A 115 1.56 -2.32 -11.95
N THR A 116 1.77 -2.59 -13.24
CA THR A 116 2.86 -2.00 -14.03
C THR A 116 2.46 -0.71 -14.76
N ASN A 117 1.16 -0.45 -14.87
CA ASN A 117 0.60 0.64 -15.69
C ASN A 117 0.29 1.91 -14.87
N LEU A 118 1.14 2.25 -13.90
CA LEU A 118 0.89 3.37 -12.98
C LEU A 118 0.66 4.70 -13.71
N GLU A 119 1.46 4.97 -14.75
CA GLU A 119 1.36 6.18 -15.57
C GLU A 119 -0.02 6.38 -16.21
N ARG A 120 -0.68 5.28 -16.62
CA ARG A 120 -2.02 5.36 -17.21
C ARG A 120 -3.07 5.79 -16.18
N ASP A 121 -2.88 5.37 -14.93
CA ASP A 121 -3.87 5.56 -13.88
C ASP A 121 -3.64 6.83 -13.07
N MET A 122 -2.47 7.46 -13.20
CA MET A 122 -2.12 8.74 -12.56
C MET A 122 -2.23 9.87 -13.59
N LEU A 123 -3.46 10.16 -14.02
CA LEU A 123 -3.68 11.35 -14.84
C LEU A 123 -3.34 12.60 -14.01
N PRO A 124 -2.60 13.57 -14.58
CA PRO A 124 -2.38 14.85 -13.93
C PRO A 124 -3.74 15.50 -13.63
N ASP A 125 -3.80 16.29 -12.57
CA ASP A 125 -4.97 17.15 -12.37
C ASP A 125 -5.21 17.94 -13.66
N GLU A 126 -6.43 17.83 -14.20
CA GLU A 126 -6.88 18.74 -15.23
C GLU A 126 -6.74 20.14 -14.63
N VAL A 127 -5.77 20.91 -15.11
CA VAL A 127 -5.78 22.35 -14.90
C VAL A 127 -7.06 22.78 -15.57
N THR A 128 -8.09 23.04 -14.76
CA THR A 128 -9.17 23.88 -15.21
C THR A 128 -8.51 25.24 -15.42
N GLU A 129 -7.97 25.47 -16.61
CA GLU A 129 -7.99 26.81 -17.15
C GLU A 129 -9.48 27.15 -17.16
N GLU A 130 -9.94 27.84 -16.13
CA GLU A 130 -11.24 28.48 -16.18
C GLU A 130 -11.18 29.34 -17.45
N GLU A 131 -11.88 28.94 -18.51
CA GLU A 131 -12.08 29.80 -19.67
C GLU A 131 -12.77 31.03 -19.10
N LEU A 132 -11.98 32.09 -18.86
CA LEU A 132 -12.55 33.37 -18.46
C LEU A 132 -13.59 33.70 -19.53
N PRO A 133 -14.86 33.97 -19.15
CA PRO A 133 -15.88 34.33 -20.11
C PRO A 133 -15.33 35.41 -21.04
N GLU A 134 -15.51 35.23 -22.35
CA GLU A 134 -15.12 36.24 -23.34
C GLU A 134 -15.62 37.61 -22.87
N GLY A 135 -14.68 38.54 -22.59
CA GLY A 135 -15.00 39.87 -22.05
C GLY A 135 -14.73 40.07 -20.56
N THR A 136 -14.25 39.08 -19.83
CA THR A 136 -13.76 39.29 -18.45
C THR A 136 -12.46 40.08 -18.49
N VAL A 137 -12.58 41.40 -18.36
CA VAL A 137 -11.43 42.29 -18.21
C VAL A 137 -10.67 41.85 -16.96
N ARG A 138 -9.37 41.55 -17.08
CA ARG A 138 -8.47 41.41 -15.92
C ARG A 138 -8.61 42.66 -15.05
N LEU A 139 -9.43 42.57 -14.00
CA LEU A 139 -9.37 43.48 -12.85
C LEU A 139 -8.11 43.07 -12.10
N GLY A 140 -6.96 43.46 -12.65
CA GLY A 140 -5.71 43.35 -11.91
C GLY A 140 -5.88 44.05 -10.57
N VAL A 141 -5.21 43.56 -9.53
CA VAL A 141 -5.26 44.12 -8.16
C VAL A 141 -5.18 45.65 -8.18
N SER A 142 -4.38 46.22 -9.10
CA SER A 142 -4.26 47.66 -9.36
C SER A 142 -5.58 48.37 -9.74
N LYS A 143 -6.44 47.77 -10.58
CA LYS A 143 -7.74 48.37 -10.97
C LYS A 143 -8.76 48.31 -9.83
N LEU A 144 -8.77 47.23 -9.05
CA LEU A 144 -9.60 47.14 -7.84
C LEU A 144 -9.22 48.26 -6.86
N LEU A 145 -7.93 48.43 -6.58
CA LEU A 145 -7.44 49.52 -5.71
C LEU A 145 -7.86 50.90 -6.22
N LEU A 146 -7.80 51.14 -7.54
CA LEU A 146 -8.27 52.40 -8.13
C LEU A 146 -9.78 52.59 -8.00
N SER A 147 -10.59 51.54 -8.16
CA SER A 147 -12.05 51.65 -7.94
C SER A 147 -12.40 51.98 -6.50
N PHE A 148 -11.72 51.35 -5.52
CA PHE A 148 -11.92 51.66 -4.11
C PHE A 148 -11.46 53.10 -3.80
N ALA A 149 -10.32 53.53 -4.32
CA ALA A 149 -9.85 54.90 -4.17
C ALA A 149 -10.83 55.92 -4.76
N SER A 150 -11.39 55.67 -5.95
CA SER A 150 -12.38 56.55 -6.58
C SER A 150 -13.66 56.66 -5.73
N ILE A 151 -14.17 55.54 -5.23
CA ILE A 151 -15.37 55.54 -4.38
C ILE A 151 -15.12 56.32 -3.09
N ILE A 152 -13.94 56.15 -2.48
CA ILE A 152 -13.55 56.87 -1.27
C ILE A 152 -13.46 58.37 -1.54
N VAL A 153 -12.79 58.79 -2.63
CA VAL A 153 -12.66 60.21 -2.98
C VAL A 153 -14.02 60.84 -3.26
N SER A 154 -14.91 60.17 -3.99
CA SER A 154 -16.25 60.69 -4.29
C SER A 154 -17.18 60.81 -3.08
N ASN A 155 -16.91 60.07 -2.00
CA ASN A 155 -17.71 60.16 -0.76
C ASN A 155 -17.08 61.06 0.31
N ILE A 156 -15.77 61.34 0.22
CA ILE A 156 -15.07 62.19 1.20
C ILE A 156 -14.97 63.65 0.73
N LEU A 157 -14.94 63.91 -0.58
CA LEU A 157 -15.01 65.28 -1.10
C LEU A 157 -16.47 65.66 -1.36
N PRO A 158 -17.09 66.50 -0.51
CA PRO A 158 -18.47 66.98 -0.70
C PRO A 158 -18.63 67.89 -1.93
#